data_AF-A0A9D2UJE0-F1
#
_entry.id   AF-A0A9D2UJE0-F1
#
_cell.length_a   1.000
_cell.length_b   1.000
_cell.length_c   1.000
_cell.angle_alpha   90.00
_cell.angle_beta   90.00
_cell.angle_gamma   90.00
#
_symmetry.space_group_name_H-M   'P 1'
#
loop_
_entity.id
_entity.type
_entity.pdbx_description
1 polymer ?
#
loop_
_entity_poly.entity_id
_entity_poly.type
_entity_poly.pdbx_seq_one_letter_code
_entity_poly.pdbx_strand_id
1 'polypeptide(L)'
;LMCHAPARLYHIDRRGFIRPGYHADIVLVANRQWTLDASGIASRCGWSPLEGHTFNHRVMQTYVNGRLVYDNGRFDDTVRGERLLFDY
;
A
#
# COMPACT_ATOMS: atom_id res chain seq x y z
N LEU A 1 2.09 -12.00 7.50
CA LEU A 1 0.61 -11.99 7.61
C LEU A 1 -0.03 -11.15 6.50
N MET A 2 0.35 -9.88 6.35
CA MET A 2 -0.36 -8.94 5.47
C MET A 2 -0.28 -9.23 3.96
N CYS A 3 0.80 -9.86 3.46
CA CYS A 3 0.98 -10.08 2.01
C CYS A 3 1.11 -11.57 1.64
N HIS A 4 2.06 -12.30 2.24
CA HIS A 4 2.32 -13.71 1.89
C HIS A 4 1.10 -14.63 2.10
N ALA A 5 0.36 -14.45 3.20
CA ALA A 5 -0.76 -15.32 3.54
C ALA A 5 -1.93 -15.18 2.54
N PRO A 6 -2.44 -13.97 2.24
CA PRO A 6 -3.49 -13.84 1.23
C PRO A 6 -3.02 -14.25 -0.17
N ALA A 7 -1.79 -13.93 -0.57
CA ALA A 7 -1.26 -14.34 -1.87
C ALA A 7 -1.25 -15.87 -2.04
N ARG A 8 -0.88 -16.61 -0.97
CA ARG A 8 -0.94 -18.08 -0.98
C ARG A 8 -2.36 -18.62 -0.93
N LEU A 9 -3.22 -18.06 -0.07
CA LEU A 9 -4.58 -18.54 0.14
C LEU A 9 -5.42 -18.46 -1.14
N TYR A 10 -5.25 -17.38 -1.90
CA TYR A 10 -5.98 -17.16 -3.15
C TYR A 10 -5.20 -17.60 -4.39
N HIS A 11 -3.99 -18.13 -4.25
CA HIS A 11 -3.11 -18.49 -5.37
C HIS A 11 -2.86 -17.31 -6.35
N ILE A 12 -2.57 -16.13 -5.81
CA ILE A 12 -2.33 -14.93 -6.64
C ILE A 12 -1.02 -15.07 -7.40
N ASP A 13 -1.08 -15.01 -8.73
CA ASP A 13 0.09 -15.11 -9.61
C ASP A 13 1.09 -13.99 -9.29
N ARG A 14 2.34 -14.39 -9.02
CA ARG A 14 3.53 -13.52 -8.93
C ARG A 14 3.37 -12.24 -8.10
N ARG A 15 2.59 -12.29 -7.00
CA ARG A 15 2.41 -11.16 -6.07
C ARG A 15 2.54 -11.58 -4.61
N GLY A 16 2.71 -10.58 -3.74
CA GLY A 16 2.74 -10.74 -2.28
C GLY A 16 4.10 -11.08 -1.68
N PHE A 17 5.12 -11.41 -2.49
CA PHE A 17 6.49 -11.74 -2.08
C PHE A 17 7.52 -10.82 -2.78
N ILE A 18 8.63 -10.50 -2.11
CA ILE A 18 9.79 -9.87 -2.74
C ILE A 18 10.68 -10.97 -3.31
N ARG A 19 10.50 -11.29 -4.60
CA ARG A 19 11.21 -12.37 -5.30
C ARG A 19 11.48 -11.99 -6.75
N PRO A 20 12.55 -12.53 -7.36
CA PRO A 20 12.76 -12.38 -8.80
C PRO A 20 11.53 -12.87 -9.59
N GLY A 21 11.13 -12.11 -10.61
CA GLY A 21 9.98 -12.41 -11.46
C GLY A 21 8.61 -12.01 -10.90
N TYR A 22 8.52 -11.51 -9.66
CA TYR A 22 7.27 -11.02 -9.07
C TYR A 22 7.03 -9.54 -9.40
N HIS A 23 5.77 -9.11 -9.34
CA HIS A 23 5.43 -7.69 -9.47
C HIS A 23 6.08 -6.89 -8.33
N ALA A 24 6.62 -5.72 -8.69
CA ALA A 24 7.23 -4.79 -7.73
C ALA A 24 6.15 -3.96 -7.01
N ASP A 25 5.30 -4.66 -6.25
CA ASP A 25 4.31 -4.09 -5.35
C ASP A 25 4.94 -3.92 -3.96
N ILE A 26 5.41 -2.71 -3.65
CA ILE A 26 6.29 -2.45 -2.51
C ILE A 26 5.82 -1.22 -1.74
N VAL A 27 5.82 -1.29 -0.42
CA VAL A 27 5.59 -0.13 0.47
C VAL A 27 6.85 0.12 1.27
N LEU A 28 7.32 1.36 1.29
CA LEU A 28 8.39 1.82 2.18
C LEU A 28 7.76 2.48 3.41
N VAL A 29 8.08 1.93 4.58
CA VAL A 29 7.59 2.41 5.87
C VAL A 29 8.79 2.87 6.71
N ALA A 30 8.73 4.10 7.20
CA ALA A 30 9.75 4.65 8.10
C ALA A 30 9.26 4.63 9.55
N ASN A 31 10.20 4.47 10.49
CA ASN A 31 9.96 4.75 11.90
C ASN A 31 9.91 6.26 12.13
N ARG A 32 8.76 6.85 11.79
CA ARG A 32 8.49 8.29 11.87
C ARG A 32 7.09 8.48 12.43
N GLN A 33 7.03 9.13 13.58
CA GLN A 33 5.78 9.39 14.27
C GLN A 33 4.94 10.44 13.52
N TRP A 34 3.63 10.23 13.48
CA TRP A 34 2.67 11.20 12.95
C TRP A 34 1.28 10.96 13.54
N THR A 35 0.51 12.03 13.67
CA THR A 35 -0.88 11.98 14.14
C THR A 35 -1.81 12.10 12.94
N LEU A 36 -2.82 11.23 12.85
CA LEU A 36 -3.82 11.32 11.80
C LEU A 36 -4.80 12.44 12.10
N ASP A 37 -4.92 13.39 11.18
CA ASP A 37 -5.96 14.41 11.16
C ASP A 37 -6.90 14.21 9.96
N ALA A 38 -8.05 14.88 9.96
CA ALA A 38 -9.03 14.80 8.88
C ALA A 38 -8.47 15.14 7.49
N SER A 39 -7.48 16.06 7.39
CA SER A 39 -6.88 16.45 6.10
C SER A 39 -5.98 15.35 5.50
N GLY A 40 -5.48 14.44 6.33
CA GLY A 40 -4.72 13.26 5.91
C GLY A 40 -5.59 12.11 5.36
N ILE A 41 -6.92 12.22 5.39
CA ILE A 41 -7.83 11.14 5.00
C ILE A 41 -8.15 11.23 3.51
N ALA A 42 -7.58 10.30 2.73
CA ALA A 42 -7.84 10.18 1.30
C ALA A 42 -9.20 9.54 0.95
N SER A 43 -9.88 8.93 1.92
CA SER A 43 -11.21 8.33 1.69
C SER A 43 -12.23 9.40 1.34
N ARG A 44 -13.11 9.14 0.37
CA ARG A 44 -14.18 10.06 -0.05
C ARG A 44 -15.15 10.45 1.08
N CYS A 45 -15.31 9.61 2.10
CA CYS A 45 -16.17 9.93 3.24
C CYS A 45 -15.53 10.92 4.23
N GLY A 46 -14.23 11.19 4.10
CA GLY A 46 -13.54 12.25 4.85
C GLY A 46 -13.37 12.01 6.36
N TRP A 47 -13.60 10.79 6.86
CA TRP A 47 -13.46 10.47 8.29
C TRP A 47 -12.82 9.11 8.53
N SER A 48 -12.25 8.93 9.73
CA SER A 48 -11.62 7.69 10.19
C SER A 48 -11.84 7.51 11.69
N PRO A 49 -12.11 6.29 12.19
CA PRO A 49 -12.15 6.04 13.64
C PRO A 49 -10.77 6.18 14.31
N LEU A 50 -9.71 6.33 13.52
CA LEU A 50 -8.33 6.51 13.99
C LEU A 50 -7.90 7.99 13.97
N GLU A 51 -8.79 8.93 13.70
CA GLU A 51 -8.47 10.36 13.80
C GLU A 51 -8.00 10.71 15.22
N GLY A 52 -6.97 11.55 15.33
CA GLY A 52 -6.27 11.84 16.58
C GLY A 52 -5.29 10.75 17.04
N HIS A 53 -5.31 9.56 16.43
CA HIS A 53 -4.35 8.50 16.75
C HIS A 53 -2.96 8.88 16.26
N THR A 54 -1.95 8.61 17.10
CA THR A 54 -0.55 8.86 16.76
C THR A 54 0.15 7.55 16.46
N PHE A 55 0.52 7.35 15.20
CA PHE A 55 1.26 6.18 14.73
C PHE A 55 2.75 6.43 14.89
N ASN A 56 3.50 5.38 15.26
CA ASN A 56 4.97 5.43 15.32
C ASN A 56 5.64 5.25 13.95
N HIS A 57 4.87 4.80 12.96
CA HIS A 57 5.36 4.50 11.62
C HIS A 57 4.55 5.26 10.57
N ARG A 58 5.23 5.69 9.51
CA ARG A 58 4.61 6.39 8.38
C ARG A 58 4.94 5.69 7.08
N VAL A 59 3.94 5.49 6.24
CA VAL A 59 4.13 5.10 4.84
C VAL A 59 4.77 6.29 4.13
N MET A 60 5.95 6.07 3.56
CA MET A 60 6.70 7.09 2.84
C MET A 60 6.40 7.02 1.35
N GLN A 61 6.42 5.79 0.80
CA GLN A 61 6.24 5.55 -0.62
C GLN A 61 5.51 4.23 -0.86
N THR A 62 4.74 4.19 -1.93
CA THR A 62 4.09 2.97 -2.43
C THR A 62 4.37 2.82 -3.91
N TYR A 63 4.79 1.63 -4.30
CA TYR A 63 5.01 1.20 -5.67
C TYR A 63 3.97 0.14 -6.02
N VAL A 64 3.34 0.28 -7.19
CA VAL A 64 2.42 -0.70 -7.76
C VAL A 64 2.95 -1.07 -9.14
N ASN A 65 3.19 -2.36 -9.39
CA ASN A 65 3.84 -2.84 -10.61
C ASN A 65 5.16 -2.10 -10.93
N GLY A 66 5.92 -1.70 -9.91
CA GLY A 66 7.18 -0.96 -10.05
C GLY A 66 7.04 0.53 -10.33
N ARG A 67 5.82 1.07 -10.39
CA ARG A 67 5.57 2.52 -10.57
C ARG A 67 5.25 3.18 -9.23
N LEU A 68 5.87 4.31 -8.95
CA LEU A 68 5.62 5.10 -7.74
C LEU A 68 4.22 5.73 -7.81
N VAL A 69 3.31 5.30 -6.92
CA VAL A 69 1.91 5.77 -6.89
C VAL A 69 1.62 6.71 -5.73
N TYR A 70 2.44 6.65 -4.68
CA TYR A 70 2.34 7.51 -3.51
C TYR A 70 3.75 7.89 -3.09
N ASP A 71 3.96 9.18 -2.85
CA ASP A 71 5.22 9.73 -2.38
C ASP A 71 4.97 10.86 -1.38
N ASN A 72 5.28 10.61 -0.11
CA ASN A 72 5.28 11.60 0.97
C ASN A 72 3.99 12.44 1.08
N GLY A 73 2.83 11.84 0.86
CA GLY A 73 1.53 12.52 0.93
C GLY A 73 0.92 12.89 -0.43
N ARG A 74 1.67 12.72 -1.52
CA ARG A 74 1.18 13.00 -2.88
C ARG A 74 0.90 11.69 -3.62
N PHE A 75 -0.29 11.60 -4.23
CA PHE A 75 -0.66 10.49 -5.11
C PHE A 75 -0.34 10.83 -6.58
N ASP A 76 0.04 9.81 -7.34
CA ASP A 76 0.06 9.87 -8.81
C ASP A 76 -1.18 9.17 -9.37
N ASP A 77 -2.19 9.97 -9.71
CA ASP A 77 -3.46 9.48 -10.24
C ASP A 77 -3.39 9.04 -11.71
N THR A 78 -2.23 9.09 -12.36
CA THR A 78 -2.06 8.55 -13.71
C THR A 78 -1.69 7.08 -13.69
N VAL A 79 -1.14 6.59 -12.58
CA VAL A 79 -0.80 5.18 -12.42
C VAL A 79 -2.05 4.39 -12.02
N ARG A 80 -2.21 3.23 -12.66
CA ARG A 80 -3.32 2.31 -12.40
C ARG A 80 -2.76 0.93 -12.08
N GLY A 81 -3.48 0.22 -11.21
CA GLY A 81 -3.22 -1.18 -10.95
C GLY A 81 -3.61 -2.05 -12.14
N GLU A 82 -3.22 -3.31 -12.07
CA GLU A 82 -3.61 -4.35 -13.02
C GLU A 82 -4.56 -5.34 -12.34
N ARG A 83 -5.35 -6.04 -13.15
CA ARG A 83 -6.20 -7.13 -12.65
C ARG A 83 -5.32 -8.23 -12.06
N LEU A 84 -5.71 -8.76 -10.90
CA LEU A 84 -5.08 -9.95 -10.34
C LEU A 84 -5.37 -11.19 -11.21
N LEU A 85 -4.34 -12.02 -11.38
CA LEU A 85 -4.44 -13.36 -11.95
C LEU A 85 -4.27 -14.39 -10.82
N PHE A 86 -4.83 -15.58 -11.02
CA PHE A 86 -4.84 -16.64 -10.03
C PHE A 86 -4.44 -17.96 -10.69
N ASP A 87 -3.51 -18.68 -10.09
CA ASP A 87 -2.99 -19.97 -10.57
C ASP A 87 -3.84 -21.10 -9.96
N TYR A 88 -4.60 -21.81 -10.80
CA TYR A 88 -5.40 -22.98 -10.41
C TYR A 88 -4.71 -24.29 -10.79
#